data_AF-A0A9X1Q9W5-F1
#
_entry.id   AF-A0A9X1Q9W5-F1
#
_cell.length_a   1.000
_cell.length_b   1.000
_cell.length_c   1.000
_cell.angle_alpha   90.00
_cell.angle_beta   90.00
_cell.angle_gamma   90.00
#
_symmetry.space_group_name_H-M   'P 1'
#
loop_
_entity.id
_entity.type
_entity.pdbx_description
1 polymer ?
#
loop_
_entity_poly.entity_id
_entity_poly.type
_entity_poly.pdbx_seq_one_letter_code
_entity_poly.pdbx_strand_id
1 'polypeptide(L)'
;MFAEKTINELLDQYFIHFGIKNQKQDRISLRLTRYFNFRLKYIVVKTRQVLVSKELAPKITSSPHSEGIIEILYRAAVGYDLNPFQSKESFNSDYHDLLFNDWGIHHLHLSKDKKNPKDFFNSRTGSLLFVRFTDSIAYFIDIKHHKDPNVWSDRDMLRIIQRNWESSIADKQSRSAVGWSEEISDNELGELRKMGYTTGVEVDGKFYMLLGHGQASTNDNIMAGRMADQVIHWIRLNEDLFRHDRQQFVTELMDRLSM
;
A
#
# COMPACT_ATOMS: atom_id res chain seq x y z
N MET A 1 18.58 20.31 14.54
CA MET A 1 18.03 21.63 14.15
C MET A 1 18.20 21.93 12.65
N PHE A 2 19.41 22.00 12.08
CA PHE A 2 19.58 22.39 10.65
C PHE A 2 19.26 21.29 9.63
N ALA A 3 19.68 20.04 9.88
CA ALA A 3 19.32 18.90 9.02
C ALA A 3 17.79 18.68 9.00
N GLU A 4 17.15 18.79 10.17
CA GLU A 4 15.69 18.69 10.33
C GLU A 4 14.92 19.71 9.50
N LYS A 5 15.36 20.98 9.48
CA LYS A 5 14.77 22.00 8.61
C LYS A 5 14.86 21.60 7.14
N THR A 6 16.03 21.13 6.70
CA THR A 6 16.26 20.69 5.31
C THR A 6 15.34 19.52 4.94
N ILE A 7 15.19 18.53 5.83
CA ILE A 7 14.30 17.39 5.61
C ILE A 7 12.84 17.86 5.51
N ASN A 8 12.39 18.71 6.43
CA ASN A 8 11.03 19.26 6.39
C ASN A 8 10.74 19.97 5.06
N GLU A 9 11.68 20.79 4.57
CA GLU A 9 11.57 21.48 3.27
C GLU A 9 11.45 20.49 2.10
N LEU A 10 12.27 19.42 2.08
CA LEU A 10 12.20 18.38 1.04
C LEU A 10 10.87 17.63 1.08
N LEU A 11 10.37 17.28 2.27
CA LEU A 11 9.07 16.61 2.42
C LEU A 11 7.91 17.52 2.02
N ASP A 12 7.96 18.81 2.38
CA ASP A 12 6.96 19.81 1.97
C ASP A 12 6.91 19.94 0.44
N GLN A 13 8.08 20.05 -0.21
CA GLN A 13 8.16 20.11 -1.68
C GLN A 13 7.57 18.85 -2.32
N TYR A 14 7.87 17.66 -1.77
CA TYR A 14 7.30 16.41 -2.25
C TYR A 14 5.77 16.38 -2.11
N PHE A 15 5.25 16.74 -0.94
CA PHE A 15 3.80 16.77 -0.70
C PHE A 15 3.08 17.76 -1.62
N ILE A 16 3.65 18.94 -1.85
CA ILE A 16 3.10 19.94 -2.78
C ILE A 16 3.11 19.40 -4.21
N HIS A 17 4.24 18.83 -4.66
CA HIS A 17 4.39 18.33 -6.02
C HIS A 17 3.36 17.25 -6.37
N PHE A 18 3.13 16.30 -5.46
CA PHE A 18 2.19 15.20 -5.67
C PHE A 18 0.75 15.51 -5.22
N GLY A 19 0.49 16.72 -4.70
CA GLY A 19 -0.85 17.11 -4.21
C GLY A 19 -1.31 16.30 -2.98
N ILE A 20 -0.37 15.92 -2.11
CA ILE A 20 -0.61 15.05 -0.97
C ILE A 20 -1.10 15.88 0.22
N LYS A 21 -2.29 15.53 0.73
CA LYS A 21 -2.78 16.05 2.00
C LYS A 21 -1.88 15.53 3.13
N ASN A 22 -1.42 16.43 3.98
CA ASN A 22 -0.58 16.10 5.11
C ASN A 22 -0.91 16.99 6.31
N GLN A 23 -0.60 16.51 7.50
CA GLN A 23 -0.62 17.29 8.73
C GLN A 23 0.80 17.64 9.16
N LYS A 24 0.96 18.81 9.78
CA LYS A 24 2.21 19.17 10.43
C LYS A 24 2.42 18.23 11.61
N GLN A 25 3.57 17.57 11.64
CA GLN A 25 3.97 16.67 12.71
C GLN A 25 5.06 17.33 13.55
N ASP A 26 4.98 17.20 14.87
CA ASP A 26 5.96 17.78 15.80
C ASP A 26 7.29 17.00 15.83
N ARG A 27 7.25 15.72 15.44
CA ARG A 27 8.42 14.84 15.43
C ARG A 27 8.78 14.48 13.99
N ILE A 28 10.04 14.71 13.63
CA ILE A 28 10.56 14.35 12.30
C ILE A 28 10.41 12.86 11.99
N SER A 29 10.51 11.98 13.00
CA SER A 29 10.29 10.54 12.83
C SER A 29 8.88 10.21 12.38
N LEU A 30 7.87 10.76 13.06
CA LEU A 30 6.50 10.57 12.65
C LEU A 30 6.25 11.15 11.25
N ARG A 31 6.81 12.33 10.96
CA ARG A 31 6.70 12.95 9.64
C ARG A 31 7.27 12.07 8.52
N LEU A 32 8.46 11.50 8.73
CA LEU A 32 9.08 10.55 7.81
C LEU A 32 8.25 9.26 7.69
N THR A 33 7.69 8.75 8.79
CA THR A 33 6.76 7.61 8.74
C THR A 33 5.54 7.93 7.89
N ARG A 34 4.94 9.13 8.01
CA ARG A 34 3.81 9.56 7.17
C ARG A 34 4.18 9.69 5.70
N TYR A 35 5.38 10.20 5.43
CA TYR A 35 5.94 10.23 4.08
C TYR A 35 6.06 8.82 3.49
N PHE A 36 6.69 7.89 4.19
CA PHE A 36 6.86 6.52 3.70
C PHE A 36 5.56 5.73 3.64
N ASN A 37 4.61 6.00 4.55
CA ASN A 37 3.26 5.44 4.50
C ASN A 37 2.54 5.82 3.20
N PHE A 38 2.66 7.08 2.75
CA PHE A 38 2.18 7.47 1.42
C PHE A 38 2.98 6.77 0.31
N ARG A 39 4.32 6.78 0.38
CA ARG A 39 5.19 6.20 -0.66
C ARG A 39 4.89 4.73 -0.93
N LEU A 40 4.65 3.93 0.10
CA LEU A 40 4.32 2.52 -0.04
C LEU A 40 2.96 2.31 -0.74
N LYS A 41 1.96 3.16 -0.45
CA LYS A 41 0.62 3.10 -1.07
C LYS A 41 0.60 3.65 -2.50
N TYR A 42 1.56 4.50 -2.86
CA TYR A 42 1.61 5.10 -4.19
C TYR A 42 1.95 4.03 -5.24
N ILE A 43 1.08 3.87 -6.23
CA ILE A 43 1.31 2.89 -7.29
C ILE A 43 2.26 3.51 -8.30
N VAL A 44 3.54 3.13 -8.25
CA VAL A 44 4.56 3.65 -9.18
C VAL A 44 4.15 3.39 -10.63
N VAL A 45 4.20 4.44 -11.45
CA VAL A 45 3.88 4.43 -12.88
C VAL A 45 4.97 3.67 -13.64
N LYS A 46 4.72 2.39 -13.90
CA LYS A 46 5.62 1.51 -14.67
C LYS A 46 4.92 0.26 -15.17
N THR A 47 5.44 -0.29 -16.26
CA THR A 47 5.01 -1.55 -16.87
C THR A 47 5.15 -2.68 -15.86
N ARG A 48 4.11 -3.52 -15.76
CA ARG A 48 4.13 -4.75 -14.96
C ARG A 48 3.54 -5.90 -15.76
N GLN A 49 4.03 -7.10 -15.53
CA GLN A 49 3.32 -8.31 -15.96
C GLN A 49 1.97 -8.36 -15.23
N VAL A 50 0.91 -8.56 -15.99
CA VAL A 50 -0.45 -8.67 -15.45
C VAL A 50 -0.81 -10.14 -15.29
N LEU A 51 -1.11 -10.55 -14.05
CA LEU A 51 -1.65 -11.86 -13.73
C LEU A 51 -3.05 -11.71 -13.17
N VAL A 52 -3.99 -12.46 -13.74
CA VAL A 52 -5.41 -12.45 -13.36
C VAL A 52 -5.74 -13.79 -12.71
N SER A 53 -6.39 -13.74 -11.55
CA SER A 53 -6.82 -14.97 -10.86
C SER A 53 -7.90 -15.72 -11.65
N LYS A 54 -8.04 -17.02 -11.37
CA LYS A 54 -9.15 -17.82 -11.91
C LYS A 54 -10.52 -17.28 -11.51
N GLU A 55 -10.62 -16.64 -10.35
CA GLU A 55 -11.83 -16.08 -9.76
C GLU A 55 -12.26 -14.77 -10.44
N LEU A 56 -11.29 -13.92 -10.80
CA LEU A 56 -11.52 -12.66 -11.51
C LEU A 56 -11.77 -12.87 -13.00
N ALA A 57 -11.09 -13.83 -13.63
CA ALA A 57 -11.17 -14.06 -15.07
C ALA A 57 -12.60 -14.08 -15.65
N PRO A 58 -13.58 -14.85 -15.10
CA PRO A 58 -14.95 -14.84 -15.61
C PRO A 58 -15.69 -13.52 -15.32
N LYS A 59 -15.26 -12.74 -14.32
CA LYS A 59 -15.89 -11.47 -13.91
C LYS A 59 -15.46 -10.30 -14.80
N ILE A 60 -14.33 -10.40 -15.51
CA ILE A 60 -13.85 -9.34 -16.41
C ILE A 60 -14.91 -8.96 -17.44
N THR A 61 -15.55 -9.95 -18.07
CA THR A 61 -16.53 -9.73 -19.13
C THR A 61 -17.97 -9.67 -18.63
N SER A 62 -18.29 -10.35 -17.52
CA SER A 62 -19.65 -10.42 -16.97
C SER A 62 -20.01 -9.30 -16.00
N SER A 63 -19.03 -8.58 -15.45
CA SER A 63 -19.25 -7.46 -14.56
C SER A 63 -19.87 -6.25 -15.29
N PRO A 64 -20.80 -5.50 -14.68
CA PRO A 64 -21.27 -4.23 -15.22
C PRO A 64 -20.17 -3.16 -15.30
N HIS A 65 -18.99 -3.42 -14.72
CA HIS A 65 -17.82 -2.56 -14.76
C HIS A 65 -16.70 -3.11 -15.64
N SER A 66 -17.02 -3.98 -16.61
CA SER A 66 -16.06 -4.63 -17.53
C SER A 66 -15.06 -3.65 -18.15
N GLU A 67 -15.53 -2.53 -18.68
CA GLU A 67 -14.66 -1.50 -19.29
C GLU A 67 -13.62 -0.95 -18.31
N GLY A 68 -14.02 -0.69 -17.07
CA GLY A 68 -13.11 -0.19 -16.04
C GLY A 68 -12.06 -1.21 -15.62
N ILE A 69 -12.45 -2.48 -15.54
CA ILE A 69 -11.53 -3.58 -15.25
C ILE A 69 -10.49 -3.70 -16.38
N ILE A 70 -10.96 -3.72 -17.64
CA ILE A 70 -10.09 -3.80 -18.81
C ILE A 70 -9.12 -2.62 -18.86
N GLU A 71 -9.59 -1.40 -18.60
CA GLU A 71 -8.74 -0.20 -18.55
C GLU A 71 -7.65 -0.32 -17.47
N ILE A 72 -7.99 -0.77 -16.26
CA ILE A 72 -7.01 -0.94 -15.19
C ILE A 72 -5.97 -2.02 -15.56
N LEU A 73 -6.41 -3.16 -16.10
CA LEU A 73 -5.51 -4.22 -16.57
C LEU A 73 -4.56 -3.70 -17.66
N TYR A 74 -5.10 -2.97 -18.64
CA TYR A 74 -4.32 -2.36 -19.72
C TYR A 74 -3.28 -1.38 -19.18
N ARG A 75 -3.69 -0.45 -18.31
CA ARG A 75 -2.78 0.53 -17.69
C ARG A 75 -1.66 -0.13 -16.90
N ALA A 76 -1.95 -1.19 -16.15
CA ALA A 76 -0.93 -1.95 -15.45
C ALA A 76 0.08 -2.59 -16.42
N ALA A 77 -0.42 -3.17 -17.52
CA ALA A 77 0.41 -3.82 -18.53
C ALA A 77 1.33 -2.83 -19.27
N VAL A 78 0.83 -1.65 -19.65
CA VAL A 78 1.63 -0.67 -20.40
C VAL A 78 2.42 0.30 -19.52
N GLY A 79 2.07 0.39 -18.23
CA GLY A 79 2.73 1.27 -17.27
C GLY A 79 2.16 2.68 -17.22
N TYR A 80 0.85 2.82 -17.44
CA TYR A 80 0.14 4.08 -17.24
C TYR A 80 -0.29 4.26 -15.78
N ASP A 81 -0.60 5.51 -15.42
CA ASP A 81 -0.96 5.86 -14.05
C ASP A 81 -2.28 5.21 -13.61
N LEU A 82 -2.20 4.44 -12.53
CA LEU A 82 -3.30 3.74 -11.86
C LEU A 82 -3.83 4.49 -10.65
N ASN A 83 -3.11 5.50 -10.15
CA ASN A 83 -3.51 6.27 -8.98
C ASN A 83 -4.86 7.00 -9.12
N PRO A 84 -5.34 7.40 -10.32
CA PRO A 84 -6.70 7.90 -10.50
C PRO A 84 -7.81 6.94 -10.07
N PHE A 85 -7.55 5.64 -10.02
CA PHE A 85 -8.51 4.62 -9.58
C PHE A 85 -8.47 4.38 -8.06
N GLN A 86 -7.50 4.95 -7.34
CA GLN A 86 -7.46 4.86 -5.88
C GLN A 86 -8.49 5.79 -5.22
N SER A 87 -8.68 5.63 -3.91
CA SER A 87 -9.39 6.62 -3.08
C SER A 87 -8.61 7.94 -3.01
N LYS A 88 -9.33 9.05 -2.83
CA LYS A 88 -8.72 10.35 -2.52
C LYS A 88 -7.86 10.30 -1.25
N GLU A 89 -8.27 9.48 -0.28
CA GLU A 89 -7.52 9.27 0.97
C GLU A 89 -6.19 8.53 0.76
N SER A 90 -5.99 7.85 -0.38
CA SER A 90 -4.67 7.32 -0.72
C SER A 90 -3.63 8.44 -0.89
N PHE A 91 -4.05 9.65 -1.23
CA PHE A 91 -3.22 10.87 -1.29
C PHE A 91 -3.31 11.71 -0.02
N ASN A 92 -3.42 11.02 1.12
CA ASN A 92 -3.32 11.58 2.44
C ASN A 92 -2.22 10.81 3.21
N SER A 93 -1.15 11.49 3.62
CA SER A 93 -0.02 10.87 4.31
C SER A 93 -0.41 10.32 5.68
N ASP A 94 -1.43 10.91 6.30
CA ASP A 94 -1.95 10.55 7.62
C ASP A 94 -3.07 9.50 7.55
N TYR A 95 -3.49 9.09 6.35
CA TYR A 95 -4.47 8.01 6.19
C TYR A 95 -3.80 6.64 6.26
N HIS A 96 -4.36 5.75 7.09
CA HIS A 96 -3.92 4.37 7.23
C HIS A 96 -4.84 3.44 6.46
N ASP A 97 -4.38 2.94 5.31
CA ASP A 97 -5.06 1.86 4.60
C ASP A 97 -4.71 0.54 5.29
N LEU A 98 -5.60 0.08 6.17
CA LEU A 98 -5.32 -1.08 7.02
C LEU A 98 -5.18 -2.37 6.20
N LEU A 99 -5.96 -2.54 5.13
CA LEU A 99 -5.86 -3.71 4.25
C LEU A 99 -4.52 -3.72 3.52
N PHE A 100 -4.10 -2.57 3.00
CA PHE A 100 -2.78 -2.42 2.40
C PHE A 100 -1.65 -2.66 3.42
N ASN A 101 -1.75 -2.07 4.61
CA ASN A 101 -0.71 -2.19 5.63
C ASN A 101 -0.54 -3.64 6.11
N ASP A 102 -1.63 -4.38 6.27
CA ASP A 102 -1.55 -5.76 6.72
C ASP A 102 -1.19 -6.70 5.55
N TRP A 103 -1.90 -6.61 4.43
CA TRP A 103 -1.84 -7.62 3.37
C TRP A 103 -1.17 -7.18 2.07
N GLY A 104 -0.84 -5.89 1.92
CA GLY A 104 -0.22 -5.35 0.70
C GLY A 104 -1.19 -5.33 -0.48
N ILE A 105 -2.50 -5.34 -0.20
CA ILE A 105 -3.56 -5.35 -1.20
C ILE A 105 -4.11 -3.94 -1.35
N HIS A 106 -4.04 -3.42 -2.57
CA HIS A 106 -4.74 -2.19 -2.95
C HIS A 106 -6.17 -2.50 -3.36
N HIS A 107 -7.03 -1.51 -3.22
CA HIS A 107 -8.41 -1.54 -3.68
C HIS A 107 -8.66 -0.37 -4.65
N LEU A 108 -9.03 -0.69 -5.88
CA LEU A 108 -9.23 0.28 -6.96
C LEU A 108 -10.70 0.40 -7.29
N HIS A 109 -11.21 1.63 -7.37
CA HIS A 109 -12.49 1.91 -7.97
C HIS A 109 -12.47 1.55 -9.46
N LEU A 110 -13.64 1.24 -10.02
CA LEU A 110 -13.77 0.69 -11.37
C LEU A 110 -14.33 1.69 -12.38
N SER A 111 -14.57 2.95 -12.01
CA SER A 111 -14.98 3.96 -12.98
C SER A 111 -13.76 4.48 -13.74
N LYS A 112 -13.92 4.67 -15.05
CA LYS A 112 -13.00 5.42 -15.91
C LYS A 112 -13.36 6.91 -15.99
N ASP A 113 -14.53 7.28 -15.49
CA ASP A 113 -15.10 8.62 -15.66
C ASP A 113 -14.82 9.49 -14.45
N LYS A 114 -14.49 10.75 -14.70
CA LYS A 114 -14.30 11.76 -13.65
C LYS A 114 -15.59 12.50 -13.40
N LYS A 115 -15.82 12.94 -12.16
CA LYS A 115 -16.96 13.81 -11.84
C LYS A 115 -16.82 15.17 -12.52
N ASN A 116 -15.60 15.73 -12.52
CA ASN A 116 -15.26 16.94 -13.27
C ASN A 116 -14.02 16.70 -14.13
N PRO A 117 -13.88 17.34 -15.31
CA PRO A 117 -12.73 17.14 -16.21
C PRO A 117 -11.36 17.41 -15.57
N LYS A 118 -11.31 18.31 -14.58
CA LYS A 118 -10.09 18.71 -13.86
C LYS A 118 -9.74 17.80 -12.68
N ASP A 119 -10.60 16.86 -12.30
CA ASP A 119 -10.34 15.98 -11.17
C ASP A 119 -9.19 15.02 -11.49
N PHE A 120 -8.32 14.74 -10.51
CA PHE A 120 -7.30 13.69 -10.66
C PHE A 120 -7.93 12.29 -10.56
N PHE A 121 -8.77 12.09 -9.55
CA PHE A 121 -9.43 10.82 -9.25
C PHE A 121 -10.69 10.59 -10.08
N ASN A 122 -10.90 9.34 -10.46
CA ASN A 122 -12.13 8.90 -11.10
C ASN A 122 -13.28 8.82 -10.09
N SER A 123 -14.49 8.71 -10.61
CA SER A 123 -15.70 8.56 -9.81
C SER A 123 -15.67 7.25 -9.04
N ARG A 124 -16.23 7.26 -7.83
CA ARG A 124 -16.28 6.06 -6.99
C ARG A 124 -17.34 5.11 -7.52
N THR A 125 -16.99 3.84 -7.58
CA THR A 125 -17.92 2.72 -7.77
C THR A 125 -18.20 2.05 -6.42
N GLY A 126 -19.35 1.38 -6.32
CA GLY A 126 -19.62 0.49 -5.19
C GLY A 126 -18.68 -0.72 -5.18
N SER A 127 -18.41 -1.29 -6.37
CA SER A 127 -17.47 -2.40 -6.55
C SER A 127 -16.02 -1.93 -6.62
N LEU A 128 -15.12 -2.72 -6.07
CA LEU A 128 -13.68 -2.48 -5.99
C LEU A 128 -12.93 -3.66 -6.60
N LEU A 129 -11.85 -3.37 -7.33
CA LEU A 129 -10.89 -4.36 -7.80
C LEU A 129 -9.73 -4.44 -6.82
N PHE A 130 -9.53 -5.62 -6.25
CA PHE A 130 -8.46 -5.91 -5.32
C PHE A 130 -7.23 -6.41 -6.07
N VAL A 131 -6.08 -5.79 -5.83
CA VAL A 131 -4.85 -6.05 -6.57
C VAL A 131 -3.64 -5.92 -5.64
N ARG A 132 -2.69 -6.84 -5.77
CA ARG A 132 -1.39 -6.75 -5.11
C ARG A 132 -0.32 -6.42 -6.15
N PHE A 133 0.48 -5.39 -5.87
CA PHE A 133 1.61 -5.03 -6.73
C PHE A 133 2.93 -5.48 -6.13
N THR A 134 3.81 -5.95 -7.00
CA THR A 134 5.24 -6.08 -6.73
C THR A 134 5.99 -5.14 -7.68
N ASP A 135 7.31 -5.20 -7.65
CA ASP A 135 8.14 -4.43 -8.56
C ASP A 135 7.85 -4.77 -10.04
N SER A 136 7.63 -6.05 -10.36
CA SER A 136 7.49 -6.51 -11.75
C SER A 136 6.10 -7.04 -12.11
N ILE A 137 5.27 -7.41 -11.14
CA ILE A 137 4.00 -8.12 -11.37
C ILE A 137 2.84 -7.42 -10.66
N ALA A 138 1.71 -7.30 -11.35
CA ALA A 138 0.40 -6.92 -10.82
C ALA A 138 -0.50 -8.16 -10.74
N TYR A 139 -0.83 -8.57 -9.52
CA TYR A 139 -1.65 -9.75 -9.21
C TYR A 139 -3.10 -9.30 -8.96
N PHE A 140 -3.96 -9.43 -9.96
CA PHE A 140 -5.36 -9.03 -9.90
C PHE A 140 -6.21 -10.14 -9.27
N ILE A 141 -6.65 -9.90 -8.05
CA ILE A 141 -7.19 -10.92 -7.13
C ILE A 141 -8.66 -11.16 -7.41
N ASP A 142 -9.51 -10.17 -7.20
CA ASP A 142 -10.96 -10.30 -7.39
C ASP A 142 -11.65 -8.94 -7.38
N ILE A 143 -12.94 -8.94 -7.72
CA ILE A 143 -13.85 -7.81 -7.53
C ILE A 143 -14.85 -8.14 -6.43
N LYS A 144 -14.95 -7.25 -5.45
CA LYS A 144 -15.93 -7.31 -4.36
C LYS A 144 -16.58 -5.95 -4.16
N HIS A 145 -17.76 -5.92 -3.55
CA HIS A 145 -18.46 -4.67 -3.27
C HIS A 145 -18.01 -4.08 -1.94
N HIS A 146 -17.85 -2.74 -1.86
CA HIS A 146 -17.39 -2.05 -0.65
C HIS A 146 -18.30 -2.29 0.57
N LYS A 147 -19.56 -2.67 0.35
CA LYS A 147 -20.52 -2.98 1.41
C LYS A 147 -20.60 -4.48 1.76
N ASP A 148 -19.80 -5.33 1.10
CA ASP A 148 -19.79 -6.75 1.44
C ASP A 148 -19.32 -6.92 2.88
N PRO A 149 -19.95 -7.82 3.66
CA PRO A 149 -19.52 -8.12 5.01
C PRO A 149 -18.04 -8.50 5.03
N ASN A 150 -17.27 -7.91 5.95
CA ASN A 150 -15.86 -8.22 6.15
C ASN A 150 -14.96 -8.02 4.92
N VAL A 151 -15.37 -7.25 3.89
CA VAL A 151 -14.58 -7.09 2.65
C VAL A 151 -13.12 -6.65 2.89
N TRP A 152 -12.88 -5.91 3.97
CA TRP A 152 -11.55 -5.43 4.35
C TRP A 152 -10.70 -6.46 5.07
N SER A 153 -11.27 -7.58 5.50
CA SER A 153 -10.63 -8.69 6.22
C SER A 153 -11.00 -10.05 5.64
N ASP A 154 -11.50 -10.06 4.40
CA ASP A 154 -11.96 -11.26 3.70
C ASP A 154 -10.77 -12.16 3.32
N ARG A 155 -10.64 -13.27 4.03
CA ARG A 155 -9.53 -14.21 3.89
C ARG A 155 -9.51 -14.90 2.53
N ASP A 156 -10.62 -14.95 1.81
CA ASP A 156 -10.61 -15.51 0.46
C ASP A 156 -9.68 -14.74 -0.48
N MET A 157 -9.39 -13.45 -0.21
CA MET A 157 -8.35 -12.74 -0.99
C MET A 157 -6.98 -13.41 -0.86
N LEU A 158 -6.60 -13.84 0.35
CA LEU A 158 -5.35 -14.56 0.57
C LEU A 158 -5.40 -15.97 -0.03
N ARG A 159 -6.56 -16.64 0.06
CA ARG A 159 -6.79 -17.96 -0.55
C ARG A 159 -6.63 -17.92 -2.08
N ILE A 160 -7.16 -16.88 -2.71
CA ILE A 160 -7.00 -16.64 -4.15
C ILE A 160 -5.52 -16.45 -4.49
N ILE A 161 -4.80 -15.60 -3.75
CA ILE A 161 -3.36 -15.40 -3.98
C ILE A 161 -2.59 -16.72 -3.82
N GLN A 162 -2.86 -17.48 -2.76
CA GLN A 162 -2.21 -18.77 -2.52
C GLN A 162 -2.46 -19.75 -3.66
N ARG A 163 -3.72 -19.97 -4.05
CA ARG A 163 -4.08 -20.98 -5.06
C ARG A 163 -3.64 -20.64 -6.47
N ASN A 164 -3.51 -19.35 -6.79
CA ASN A 164 -3.08 -18.90 -8.11
C ASN A 164 -1.55 -18.69 -8.18
N TRP A 165 -0.94 -18.15 -7.11
CA TRP A 165 0.44 -17.66 -7.11
C TRP A 165 1.16 -17.89 -5.76
N GLU A 166 1.09 -19.11 -5.23
CA GLU A 166 1.70 -19.46 -3.93
C GLU A 166 3.15 -18.99 -3.76
N SER A 167 3.98 -19.14 -4.80
CA SER A 167 5.38 -18.71 -4.78
C SER A 167 5.56 -17.21 -4.53
N SER A 168 4.54 -16.38 -4.84
CA SER A 168 4.58 -14.93 -4.66
C SER A 168 4.42 -14.46 -3.21
N ILE A 169 4.03 -15.37 -2.30
CA ILE A 169 3.85 -15.14 -0.87
C ILE A 169 4.58 -16.19 0.00
N ALA A 170 5.38 -17.06 -0.61
CA ALA A 170 6.06 -18.15 0.10
C ALA A 170 7.05 -17.65 1.17
N ASP A 171 7.64 -16.47 0.99
CA ASP A 171 8.52 -15.83 1.98
C ASP A 171 7.76 -15.27 3.19
N LYS A 172 6.43 -15.14 3.08
CA LYS A 172 5.52 -14.69 4.15
C LYS A 172 4.90 -15.84 4.92
N GLN A 173 5.09 -17.08 4.47
CA GLN A 173 4.61 -18.26 5.15
C GLN A 173 5.49 -18.55 6.38
N SER A 174 4.87 -18.68 7.55
CA SER A 174 5.56 -19.21 8.72
C SER A 174 5.76 -20.71 8.58
N ARG A 175 7.01 -21.17 8.72
CA ARG A 175 7.36 -22.61 8.68
C ARG A 175 7.17 -23.31 10.02
N SER A 176 7.07 -22.54 11.11
CA SER A 176 7.05 -23.06 12.48
C SER A 176 5.74 -22.78 13.22
N ALA A 177 4.86 -21.95 12.65
CA ALA A 177 3.55 -21.75 13.23
C ALA A 177 2.66 -22.96 12.91
N VAL A 178 2.31 -23.70 13.95
CA VAL A 178 1.05 -24.42 14.00
C VAL A 178 -0.05 -23.37 14.16
N GLY A 179 -1.15 -23.53 13.43
CA GLY A 179 -2.26 -22.57 13.35
C GLY A 179 -2.80 -22.11 14.70
N TRP A 180 -3.77 -21.20 14.67
CA TRP A 180 -4.40 -20.74 15.90
C TRP A 180 -5.09 -21.91 16.61
N SER A 181 -5.02 -21.96 17.94
CA SER A 181 -5.75 -22.96 18.74
C SER A 181 -7.27 -22.82 18.60
N GLU A 182 -7.73 -21.60 18.30
CA GLU A 182 -9.11 -21.26 17.95
C GLU A 182 -9.12 -20.47 16.66
N GLU A 183 -10.06 -20.77 15.75
CA GLU A 183 -10.14 -20.08 14.47
C GLU A 183 -10.65 -18.65 14.66
N ILE A 184 -9.82 -17.66 14.31
CA ILE A 184 -10.23 -16.24 14.24
C ILE A 184 -11.11 -16.06 12.99
N SER A 185 -12.33 -15.58 13.15
CA SER A 185 -13.22 -15.27 12.02
C SER A 185 -12.76 -14.01 11.26
N ASP A 186 -13.22 -13.84 10.02
CA ASP A 186 -12.88 -12.65 9.23
C ASP A 186 -13.40 -11.34 9.86
N ASN A 187 -14.49 -11.40 10.61
CA ASN A 187 -14.99 -10.25 11.38
C ASN A 187 -14.03 -9.90 12.54
N GLU A 188 -13.64 -10.89 13.35
CA GLU A 188 -12.69 -10.69 14.45
C GLU A 188 -11.33 -10.21 13.95
N LEU A 189 -10.87 -10.76 12.83
CA LEU A 189 -9.65 -10.32 12.14
C LEU A 189 -9.75 -8.83 11.77
N GLY A 190 -10.90 -8.39 11.25
CA GLY A 190 -11.18 -7.00 10.94
C GLY A 190 -11.14 -6.10 12.18
N GLU A 191 -11.73 -6.55 13.29
CA GLU A 191 -11.72 -5.80 14.56
C GLU A 191 -10.31 -5.71 15.17
N LEU A 192 -9.56 -6.81 15.20
CA LEU A 192 -8.16 -6.82 15.65
C LEU A 192 -7.31 -5.87 14.81
N ARG A 193 -7.51 -5.86 13.49
CA ARG A 193 -6.81 -4.92 12.61
C ARG A 193 -7.17 -3.47 12.90
N LYS A 194 -8.43 -3.13 13.14
CA LYS A 194 -8.83 -1.74 13.51
C LYS A 194 -8.21 -1.27 14.82
N MET A 195 -7.96 -2.21 15.75
CA MET A 195 -7.29 -1.94 17.03
C MET A 195 -5.76 -1.84 16.91
N GLY A 196 -5.19 -1.96 15.71
CA GLY A 196 -3.75 -1.86 15.48
C GLY A 196 -2.96 -3.13 15.80
N TYR A 197 -3.63 -4.28 15.91
CA TYR A 197 -2.94 -5.56 15.99
C TYR A 197 -2.52 -6.03 14.60
N THR A 198 -1.30 -6.56 14.52
CA THR A 198 -0.86 -7.37 13.38
C THR A 198 -1.10 -8.83 13.73
N THR A 199 -1.88 -9.51 12.91
CA THR A 199 -2.28 -10.90 13.13
C THR A 199 -1.83 -11.73 11.94
N GLY A 200 -1.48 -12.99 12.21
CA GLY A 200 -1.25 -13.94 11.13
C GLY A 200 -2.55 -14.64 10.76
N VAL A 201 -2.63 -15.06 9.51
CA VAL A 201 -3.85 -15.60 8.91
C VAL A 201 -3.56 -17.00 8.41
N GLU A 202 -4.36 -17.96 8.85
CA GLU A 202 -4.29 -19.33 8.38
C GLU A 202 -5.20 -19.53 7.18
N VAL A 203 -4.62 -19.98 6.07
CA VAL A 203 -5.32 -20.21 4.80
C VAL A 203 -4.92 -21.58 4.26
N ASP A 204 -5.91 -22.46 4.06
CA ASP A 204 -5.71 -23.85 3.58
C ASP A 204 -4.55 -24.56 4.32
N GLY A 205 -4.49 -24.43 5.66
CA GLY A 205 -3.48 -25.06 6.52
C GLY A 205 -2.10 -24.41 6.50
N LYS A 206 -1.93 -23.25 5.85
CA LYS A 206 -0.68 -22.47 5.83
C LYS A 206 -0.89 -21.14 6.54
N PHE A 207 0.03 -20.80 7.43
CA PHE A 207 -0.01 -19.56 8.19
C PHE A 207 0.84 -18.48 7.52
N TYR A 208 0.24 -17.31 7.24
CA TYR A 208 0.92 -16.18 6.65
C TYR A 208 0.87 -14.94 7.55
N MET A 209 1.91 -14.12 7.53
CA MET A 209 1.94 -12.85 8.27
C MET A 209 2.79 -11.82 7.52
N LEU A 210 2.54 -10.53 7.76
CA LEU A 210 3.36 -9.42 7.25
C LEU A 210 3.43 -9.36 5.71
N LEU A 211 2.36 -9.72 5.00
CA LEU A 211 2.35 -9.64 3.53
C LEU A 211 2.50 -8.19 3.06
N GLY A 212 1.80 -7.25 3.71
CA GLY A 212 1.91 -5.80 3.55
C GLY A 212 2.92 -5.13 4.50
N HIS A 213 3.77 -5.94 5.14
CA HIS A 213 4.68 -5.59 6.23
C HIS A 213 4.04 -5.43 7.62
N GLY A 214 2.71 -5.45 7.72
CA GLY A 214 1.99 -5.31 8.97
C GLY A 214 1.88 -3.85 9.43
N GLN A 215 1.22 -3.68 10.56
CA GLN A 215 0.95 -2.38 11.18
C GLN A 215 1.37 -2.33 12.65
N ALA A 216 1.84 -1.16 13.06
CA ALA A 216 2.06 -0.85 14.47
C ALA A 216 0.72 -0.55 15.18
N SER A 217 0.74 -0.45 16.51
CA SER A 217 -0.45 -0.07 17.29
C SER A 217 -0.97 1.34 16.98
N THR A 218 -0.18 2.17 16.29
CA THR A 218 -0.62 3.47 15.75
C THR A 218 -1.27 3.36 14.36
N ASN A 219 -1.50 2.13 13.88
CA ASN A 219 -1.92 1.76 12.52
C ASN A 219 -0.92 2.09 11.41
N ASP A 220 0.21 2.72 11.73
CA ASP A 220 1.29 2.99 10.78
C ASP A 220 1.87 1.70 10.22
N ASN A 221 2.15 1.69 8.92
CA ASN A 221 2.84 0.57 8.29
C ASN A 221 4.21 0.36 8.96
N ILE A 222 4.50 -0.85 9.41
CA ILE A 222 5.76 -1.16 10.12
C ILE A 222 6.97 -0.87 9.21
N MET A 223 6.87 -1.13 7.91
CA MET A 223 7.94 -0.81 6.96
C MET A 223 8.15 0.70 6.85
N ALA A 224 7.09 1.50 6.84
CA ALA A 224 7.22 2.96 6.80
C ALA A 224 7.99 3.50 8.02
N GLY A 225 7.69 2.98 9.21
CA GLY A 225 8.45 3.31 10.43
C GLY A 225 9.92 2.90 10.33
N ARG A 226 10.19 1.68 9.83
CA ARG A 226 11.56 1.19 9.63
C ARG A 226 12.36 2.05 8.65
N MET A 227 11.75 2.46 7.54
CA MET A 227 12.39 3.35 6.55
C MET A 227 12.68 4.72 7.16
N ALA A 228 11.75 5.26 7.96
CA ALA A 228 11.97 6.51 8.70
C ALA A 228 13.15 6.41 9.67
N ASP A 229 13.24 5.31 10.44
CA ASP A 229 14.34 5.07 11.36
C ASP A 229 15.69 4.92 10.64
N GLN A 230 15.71 4.29 9.46
CA GLN A 230 16.91 4.19 8.63
C GLN A 230 17.40 5.56 8.16
N VAL A 231 16.50 6.43 7.72
CA VAL A 231 16.82 7.81 7.34
C VAL A 231 17.37 8.59 8.53
N ILE A 232 16.71 8.52 9.69
CA ILE A 232 17.15 9.20 10.92
C ILE A 232 18.53 8.71 11.36
N HIS A 233 18.74 7.40 11.32
CA HIS A 233 20.03 6.81 11.65
C HIS A 233 21.13 7.31 10.72
N TRP A 234 20.86 7.31 9.41
CA TRP A 234 21.79 7.85 8.41
C TRP A 234 22.11 9.33 8.65
N ILE A 235 21.10 10.17 8.95
CA ILE A 235 21.30 11.59 9.26
C ILE A 235 22.24 11.76 10.46
N ARG A 236 22.04 11.00 11.54
CA ARG A 236 22.87 11.06 12.75
C ARG A 236 24.32 10.68 12.49
N LEU A 237 24.56 9.70 11.61
CA LEU A 237 25.91 9.28 11.23
C LEU A 237 26.59 10.27 10.27
N ASN A 238 25.83 11.13 9.59
CA ASN A 238 26.33 12.03 8.54
C ASN A 238 26.14 13.51 8.92
N GLU A 239 26.09 13.85 10.21
CA GLU A 239 25.99 15.24 10.66
C GLU A 239 27.20 16.08 10.20
N ASP A 240 28.39 15.48 10.15
CA ASP A 240 29.60 16.17 9.67
C ASP A 240 29.53 16.44 8.17
N LEU A 241 28.96 15.52 7.38
CA LEU A 241 28.75 15.74 5.95
C LEU A 241 27.85 16.96 5.73
N PHE A 242 26.78 17.11 6.51
CA PHE A 242 25.92 18.29 6.44
C PHE A 242 26.68 19.61 6.70
N ARG A 243 27.66 19.60 7.61
CA ARG A 243 28.45 20.79 7.98
C ARG A 243 29.47 21.17 6.92
N HIS A 244 30.09 20.20 6.27
CA HIS A 244 31.22 20.41 5.36
C HIS A 244 30.81 20.41 3.88
N ASP A 245 29.81 19.61 3.50
CA ASP A 245 29.27 19.55 2.14
C ASP A 245 27.74 19.34 2.18
N ARG A 246 27.02 20.45 2.33
CA ARG A 246 25.55 20.45 2.37
C ARG A 246 24.94 19.93 1.07
N GLN A 247 25.59 20.16 -0.08
CA GLN A 247 25.04 19.75 -1.37
C GLN A 247 25.09 18.23 -1.49
N GLN A 248 26.24 17.62 -1.18
CA GLN A 248 26.37 16.17 -1.15
C GLN A 248 25.41 15.54 -0.13
N PHE A 249 25.30 16.12 1.08
CA PHE A 249 24.34 15.63 2.07
C PHE A 249 22.90 15.59 1.52
N VAL A 250 22.45 16.66 0.84
CA VAL A 250 21.10 16.71 0.28
C VAL A 250 20.92 15.68 -0.83
N THR A 251 21.91 15.49 -1.70
CA THR A 251 21.87 14.45 -2.74
C THR A 251 21.72 13.06 -2.12
N GLU A 252 22.57 12.71 -1.16
CA GLU A 252 22.50 11.39 -0.51
C GLU A 252 21.21 11.21 0.31
N LEU A 253 20.72 12.27 0.97
CA LEU A 253 19.42 12.24 1.65
C LEU A 253 18.27 11.96 0.67
N MET A 254 18.29 12.58 -0.51
CA MET A 254 17.27 12.34 -1.53
C MET A 254 17.29 10.91 -2.06
N ASP A 255 18.47 10.30 -2.19
CA ASP A 255 18.58 8.88 -2.54
C ASP A 255 17.94 8.00 -1.47
N ARG A 256 18.16 8.31 -0.19
CA ARG A 256 17.53 7.58 0.94
C ARG A 256 16.02 7.79 1.02
N LEU A 257 15.54 8.99 0.72
CA LEU A 257 14.11 9.25 0.65
C LEU A 257 13.49 8.54 -0.56
N SER A 258 14.23 8.32 -1.64
CA SER A 258 13.77 7.63 -2.86
C SER A 258 13.75 6.10 -2.77
N MET A 259 14.36 5.51 -1.72
CA MET A 259 14.25 4.07 -1.42
C MET A 259 12.79 3.64 -1.23
#